data_AF-A0A4Q2Z6Q6-F1
#
_entry.id   AF-A0A4Q2Z6Q6-F1
#
_cell.length_a   1.000
_cell.length_b   1.000
_cell.length_c   1.000
_cell.angle_alpha   90.00
_cell.angle_beta   90.00
_cell.angle_gamma   90.00
#
_symmetry.space_group_name_H-M   'P 1'
#
loop_
_entity.id
_entity.type
_entity.pdbx_description
1 polymer ?
#
loop_
_entity_poly.entity_id
_entity_poly.type
_entity_poly.pdbx_seq_one_letter_code
_entity_poly.pdbx_strand_id
1 'polypeptide(L)'
;MRTLLAILLLLGGLLPAARAEISPASVAILYNSTVPDSRKLAEIYREARGIPEENVIALDMPTAATIARDDYERSILKPLRRQFEARGWWRRQQDAGGLTVPVANKIRVLVTIRGVPLRISQTPPKPAPQPKPGEAPKPQDPLAGRDDASVDSELSMFGIEGLPPADLPRAT
;
A
#
# COMPACT_ATOMS: atom_id res chain seq x y z
N MET A 1 -45.53 -34.26 6.26
CA MET A 1 -44.04 -34.33 6.35
C MET A 1 -43.36 -34.29 4.98
N ARG A 2 -43.76 -35.12 3.99
CA ARG A 2 -43.15 -35.11 2.64
C ARG A 2 -43.24 -33.77 1.89
N THR A 3 -44.35 -33.04 2.04
CA THR A 3 -44.56 -31.72 1.44
C THR A 3 -43.72 -30.62 2.08
N LEU A 4 -43.51 -30.67 3.40
CA LEU A 4 -42.60 -29.75 4.10
C LEU A 4 -41.14 -29.95 3.69
N LEU A 5 -40.72 -31.20 3.48
CA LEU A 5 -39.35 -31.51 3.06
C LEU A 5 -39.06 -31.00 1.64
N ALA A 6 -40.05 -31.06 0.74
CA ALA A 6 -39.95 -30.52 -0.62
C ALA A 6 -39.86 -28.99 -0.65
N ILE A 7 -40.59 -28.28 0.23
CA ILE A 7 -40.52 -26.82 0.37
C ILE A 7 -39.15 -26.40 0.93
N LEU A 8 -38.61 -27.14 1.92
CA LEU A 8 -37.30 -26.87 2.48
C LEU A 8 -36.16 -27.08 1.46
N LEU A 9 -36.28 -28.09 0.60
CA LEU A 9 -35.34 -28.36 -0.50
C LEU A 9 -35.41 -27.31 -1.62
N LEU A 10 -36.60 -26.79 -1.94
CA LEU A 10 -36.74 -25.68 -2.88
C LEU A 10 -36.18 -24.35 -2.34
N LEU A 11 -36.30 -24.08 -1.04
CA LEU A 11 -35.69 -22.88 -0.42
C LEU A 11 -34.17 -22.99 -0.27
N GLY A 12 -33.63 -24.20 -0.04
CA GLY A 12 -32.18 -24.42 0.10
C GLY A 12 -31.37 -24.19 -1.18
N GLY A 13 -32.00 -24.29 -2.36
CA GLY A 13 -31.38 -24.04 -3.66
C GLY A 13 -31.25 -22.57 -4.06
N LEU A 14 -31.84 -21.64 -3.28
CA LEU A 14 -31.81 -20.20 -3.54
C LEU A 14 -30.74 -19.43 -2.73
N LEU A 15 -29.84 -20.13 -2.04
CA LEU A 15 -28.73 -19.46 -1.38
C LEU A 15 -27.81 -18.87 -2.46
N PRO A 16 -27.65 -17.54 -2.54
CA PRO A 16 -26.70 -16.96 -3.48
C PRO A 16 -25.33 -17.54 -3.14
N ALA A 17 -24.72 -18.23 -4.10
CA ALA A 17 -23.33 -18.63 -3.99
C ALA A 17 -22.54 -17.36 -3.65
N ALA A 18 -21.85 -17.37 -2.51
CA ALA A 18 -21.06 -16.23 -2.08
C ALA A 18 -20.02 -15.94 -3.16
N ARG A 19 -20.30 -14.95 -4.01
CA ARG A 19 -19.35 -14.47 -5.00
C ARG A 19 -18.29 -13.73 -4.22
N ALA A 20 -17.04 -14.18 -4.32
CA ALA A 20 -15.87 -13.46 -3.83
C ALA A 20 -15.60 -12.20 -4.69
N GLU A 21 -16.64 -11.42 -4.96
CA GLU A 21 -16.57 -10.21 -5.76
C GLU A 21 -15.94 -9.10 -4.92
N ILE A 22 -15.05 -8.33 -5.54
CA ILE A 22 -14.46 -7.15 -4.92
C ILE A 22 -15.53 -6.06 -4.96
N SER A 23 -16.15 -5.80 -3.80
CA SER A 23 -17.10 -4.70 -3.67
C SER A 23 -16.43 -3.37 -4.05
N PRO A 24 -17.04 -2.53 -4.89
CA PRO A 24 -16.51 -1.21 -5.23
C PRO A 24 -16.21 -0.33 -4.01
N ALA A 25 -16.99 -0.49 -2.92
CA ALA A 25 -16.77 0.22 -1.66
C ALA A 25 -15.47 -0.18 -0.93
N SER A 26 -14.85 -1.30 -1.31
CA SER A 26 -13.56 -1.77 -0.80
C SER A 26 -12.38 -1.41 -1.71
N VAL A 27 -12.61 -0.61 -2.75
CA VAL A 27 -11.57 -0.15 -3.70
C VAL A 27 -11.34 1.34 -3.50
N ALA A 28 -10.09 1.75 -3.29
CA ALA A 28 -9.69 3.15 -3.31
C ALA A 28 -8.89 3.47 -4.57
N ILE A 29 -9.01 4.69 -5.07
CA ILE A 29 -8.27 5.18 -6.24
C ILE A 29 -7.27 6.24 -5.76
N LEU A 30 -6.00 6.08 -6.10
CA LEU A 30 -4.95 7.06 -5.86
C LEU A 30 -4.53 7.69 -7.18
N TYR A 31 -4.62 9.02 -7.25
CA TYR A 31 -4.18 9.79 -8.41
C TYR A 31 -3.25 10.93 -8.01
N ASN A 32 -2.41 11.36 -8.95
CA ASN A 32 -1.49 12.47 -8.76
C ASN A 32 -2.19 13.80 -9.08
N SER A 33 -2.40 14.65 -8.08
CA SER A 33 -3.13 15.93 -8.25
C SER A 33 -2.38 16.97 -9.07
N THR A 34 -1.06 16.81 -9.26
CA THR A 34 -0.26 17.69 -10.12
C THR A 34 -0.46 17.43 -11.62
N VAL A 35 -1.10 16.30 -11.97
CA VAL A 35 -1.32 15.88 -13.36
C VAL A 35 -2.82 15.94 -13.67
N PRO A 36 -3.32 16.95 -14.41
CA PRO A 36 -4.74 17.07 -14.73
C PRO A 36 -5.36 15.82 -15.38
N ASP A 37 -4.61 15.17 -16.27
CA ASP A 37 -5.01 13.91 -16.92
C ASP A 37 -5.20 12.76 -15.91
N SER A 38 -4.42 12.74 -14.82
CA SER A 38 -4.53 11.74 -13.75
C SER A 38 -5.90 11.82 -13.08
N ARG A 39 -6.35 13.05 -12.76
CA ARG A 39 -7.69 13.29 -12.22
C ARG A 39 -8.78 12.80 -13.16
N LYS A 40 -8.70 13.17 -14.44
CA LYS A 40 -9.69 12.76 -15.45
C LYS A 40 -9.79 11.25 -15.56
N LEU A 41 -8.64 10.54 -15.58
CA LEU A 41 -8.60 9.08 -15.63
C LEU A 41 -9.14 8.43 -14.35
N ALA A 42 -8.87 9.02 -13.19
CA ALA A 42 -9.41 8.56 -11.90
C ALA A 42 -10.94 8.59 -11.90
N GLU A 43 -11.55 9.68 -12.37
CA GLU A 43 -13.01 9.80 -12.45
C GLU A 43 -13.62 8.82 -13.46
N ILE A 44 -13.02 8.68 -14.65
CA ILE A 44 -13.48 7.70 -15.65
C ILE A 44 -13.45 6.28 -15.05
N TYR A 45 -12.37 5.92 -14.36
CA TYR A 45 -12.25 4.60 -13.73
C TYR A 45 -13.25 4.42 -12.58
N ARG A 46 -13.45 5.47 -11.76
CA ARG A 46 -14.43 5.48 -10.67
C ARG A 46 -15.83 5.17 -11.18
N GLU A 47 -16.28 5.92 -12.19
CA GLU A 47 -17.62 5.78 -12.79
C GLU A 47 -17.80 4.39 -13.42
N ALA A 48 -16.82 3.94 -14.21
CA ALA A 48 -16.88 2.65 -14.88
C ALA A 48 -16.94 1.46 -13.91
N ARG A 49 -16.46 1.63 -12.67
CA ARG A 49 -16.41 0.57 -11.65
C ARG A 49 -17.39 0.78 -10.49
N GLY A 50 -18.21 1.83 -10.53
CA GLY A 50 -19.14 2.16 -9.45
C GLY A 50 -18.44 2.40 -8.10
N ILE A 51 -17.20 2.91 -8.11
CA ILE A 51 -16.44 3.19 -6.90
C ILE A 51 -17.00 4.47 -6.24
N PRO A 52 -17.20 4.51 -4.92
CA PRO A 52 -17.72 5.70 -4.24
C PRO A 52 -16.80 6.92 -4.41
N GLU A 53 -17.36 8.13 -4.42
CA GLU A 53 -16.59 9.37 -4.57
C GLU A 53 -15.61 9.56 -3.39
N GLU A 54 -16.04 9.21 -2.19
CA GLU A 54 -15.20 9.26 -0.99
C GLU A 54 -14.04 8.27 -1.03
N ASN A 55 -14.00 7.34 -1.99
CA ASN A 55 -12.91 6.39 -2.19
C ASN A 55 -11.81 6.91 -3.14
N VAL A 56 -11.94 8.12 -3.66
CA VAL A 56 -10.90 8.77 -4.46
C VAL A 56 -9.94 9.54 -3.55
N ILE A 57 -8.64 9.38 -3.79
CA ILE A 57 -7.55 10.02 -3.06
C ILE A 57 -6.70 10.81 -4.07
N ALA A 58 -6.62 12.11 -3.84
CA ALA A 58 -5.76 13.03 -4.56
C ALA A 58 -4.54 13.34 -3.69
N LEU A 59 -3.33 13.06 -4.18
CA LEU A 59 -2.09 13.47 -3.51
C LEU A 59 -1.20 14.26 -4.48
N ASP A 60 -0.56 15.30 -3.95
CA ASP A 60 0.49 16.04 -4.65
C ASP A 60 1.80 15.25 -4.55
N MET A 61 2.34 14.82 -5.70
CA MET A 61 3.57 14.05 -5.79
C MET A 61 4.31 14.33 -7.11
N PRO A 62 5.64 14.08 -7.15
CA PRO A 62 6.42 14.19 -8.39
C PRO A 62 5.85 13.36 -9.55
N THR A 63 6.04 13.84 -10.78
CA THR A 63 5.55 13.18 -12.01
C THR A 63 6.57 12.21 -12.62
N ALA A 64 7.81 12.24 -12.15
CA ALA A 64 8.86 11.33 -12.60
C ALA A 64 8.56 9.88 -12.19
N ALA A 65 8.91 8.93 -13.06
CA ALA A 65 8.71 7.51 -12.77
C ALA A 65 9.57 7.02 -11.60
N THR A 66 10.72 7.66 -11.37
CA THR A 66 11.60 7.41 -10.22
C THR A 66 11.51 8.56 -9.24
N ILE A 67 11.25 8.26 -7.96
CA ILE A 67 11.13 9.21 -6.86
C ILE A 67 12.21 8.94 -5.79
N ALA A 68 12.71 9.98 -5.13
CA ALA A 68 13.61 9.81 -3.99
C ALA A 68 12.87 9.23 -2.77
N ARG A 69 13.57 8.46 -1.93
CA ARG A 69 12.99 7.85 -0.71
C ARG A 69 12.29 8.88 0.19
N ASP A 70 12.96 10.01 0.47
CA ASP A 70 12.38 11.10 1.27
C ASP A 70 11.13 11.72 0.62
N ASP A 71 11.13 11.89 -0.71
CA ASP A 71 9.99 12.42 -1.43
C ASP A 71 8.81 11.46 -1.40
N TYR A 72 9.05 10.16 -1.58
CA TYR A 72 8.02 9.12 -1.43
C TYR A 72 7.38 9.18 -0.04
N GLU A 73 8.20 9.26 1.02
CA GLU A 73 7.68 9.34 2.38
C GLU A 73 6.79 10.56 2.61
N ARG A 74 7.25 11.73 2.15
CA ARG A 74 6.58 13.02 2.40
C ARG A 74 5.33 13.21 1.56
N SER A 75 5.39 12.85 0.28
CA SER A 75 4.35 13.14 -0.72
C SER A 75 3.34 12.01 -0.92
N ILE A 76 3.71 10.76 -0.61
CA ILE A 76 2.85 9.58 -0.82
C ILE A 76 2.55 8.87 0.49
N LEU A 77 3.56 8.31 1.17
CA LEU A 77 3.37 7.41 2.30
C LEU A 77 2.61 8.05 3.47
N LYS A 78 3.16 9.16 4.00
CA LYS A 78 2.57 9.84 5.17
C LYS A 78 1.19 10.44 4.84
N PRO A 79 0.98 11.13 3.70
CA PRO A 79 -0.35 11.61 3.31
C PRO A 79 -1.36 10.48 3.09
N LEU A 80 -0.96 9.35 2.48
CA LEU A 80 -1.86 8.22 2.23
C LEU A 80 -2.33 7.59 3.55
N ARG A 81 -1.42 7.39 4.51
CA ARG A 81 -1.79 6.95 5.87
C ARG A 81 -2.84 7.88 6.46
N ARG A 82 -2.56 9.19 6.48
CA ARG A 82 -3.48 10.20 7.02
C ARG A 82 -4.87 10.15 6.39
N GLN A 83 -4.98 9.86 5.09
CA GLN A 83 -6.28 9.69 4.42
C GLN A 83 -7.02 8.45 4.95
N PHE A 84 -6.33 7.33 5.14
CA PHE A 84 -6.92 6.13 5.72
C PHE A 84 -7.34 6.31 7.18
N GLU A 85 -6.52 7.02 7.99
CA GLU A 85 -6.90 7.40 9.36
C GLU A 85 -8.13 8.31 9.38
N ALA A 86 -8.10 9.41 8.62
CA ALA A 86 -9.15 10.42 8.64
C ALA A 86 -10.51 9.87 8.19
N ARG A 87 -10.51 8.90 7.28
CA ARG A 87 -11.73 8.24 6.78
C ARG A 87 -12.15 7.03 7.62
N GLY A 88 -11.41 6.70 8.67
CA GLY A 88 -11.67 5.53 9.50
C GLY A 88 -11.64 4.21 8.72
N TRP A 89 -10.86 4.15 7.64
CA TRP A 89 -10.82 2.99 6.75
C TRP A 89 -10.06 1.82 7.36
N TRP A 90 -9.21 2.08 8.33
CA TRP A 90 -8.53 1.04 9.07
C TRP A 90 -8.52 1.33 10.56
N ARG A 91 -8.22 0.28 11.32
CA ARG A 91 -7.82 0.37 12.72
C ARG A 91 -6.47 -0.32 12.85
N ARG A 92 -5.52 0.34 13.49
CA ARG A 92 -4.15 -0.16 13.64
C ARG A 92 -3.82 -0.37 15.11
N GLN A 93 -2.98 -1.35 15.41
CA GLN A 93 -2.54 -1.70 16.76
C GLN A 93 -1.08 -2.12 16.73
N GLN A 94 -0.37 -1.95 17.85
CA GLN A 94 0.96 -2.53 18.01
C GLN A 94 0.85 -4.04 18.26
N ASP A 95 1.64 -4.82 17.54
CA ASP A 95 1.81 -6.23 17.80
C ASP A 95 2.83 -6.49 18.92
N ALA A 96 3.04 -7.75 19.28
CA ALA A 96 4.00 -8.15 20.30
C ALA A 96 5.46 -7.81 19.95
N GLY A 97 5.75 -7.59 18.66
CA GLY A 97 7.07 -7.20 18.16
C GLY A 97 7.27 -5.68 18.06
N GLY A 98 6.30 -4.88 18.48
CA GLY A 98 6.34 -3.41 18.42
C GLY A 98 5.98 -2.83 17.04
N LEU A 99 5.56 -3.66 16.08
CA LEU A 99 5.08 -3.18 14.78
C LEU A 99 3.66 -2.66 14.90
N THR A 100 3.40 -1.47 14.37
CA THR A 100 2.01 -0.99 14.23
C THR A 100 1.42 -1.56 12.95
N VAL A 101 0.42 -2.43 13.06
CA VAL A 101 -0.21 -3.15 11.94
C VAL A 101 -1.71 -2.89 11.84
N PRO A 102 -2.30 -2.91 10.63
CA PRO A 102 -3.75 -2.88 10.47
C PRO A 102 -4.41 -4.16 10.98
N VAL A 103 -5.29 -4.05 11.97
CA VAL A 103 -6.11 -5.17 12.50
C VAL A 103 -7.52 -5.20 11.94
N ALA A 104 -7.93 -4.12 11.25
CA ALA A 104 -9.13 -4.05 10.44
C ALA A 104 -8.87 -3.10 9.27
N ASN A 105 -9.36 -3.44 8.08
CA ASN A 105 -9.19 -2.62 6.89
C ASN A 105 -10.41 -2.75 5.95
N LYS A 106 -11.02 -1.61 5.61
CA LYS A 106 -12.16 -1.48 4.70
C LYS A 106 -11.72 -1.55 3.24
N ILE A 107 -10.57 -0.95 2.91
CA ILE A 107 -10.06 -0.88 1.55
C ILE A 107 -9.13 -2.07 1.31
N ARG A 108 -9.54 -2.97 0.40
CA ARG A 108 -8.78 -4.18 0.05
C ARG A 108 -7.97 -4.02 -1.24
N VAL A 109 -8.30 -3.02 -2.05
CA VAL A 109 -7.62 -2.75 -3.32
C VAL A 109 -7.32 -1.26 -3.42
N LEU A 110 -6.06 -0.94 -3.75
CA LEU A 110 -5.63 0.41 -4.09
C LEU A 110 -5.31 0.45 -5.58
N VAL A 111 -6.06 1.24 -6.35
CA VAL A 111 -5.83 1.46 -7.77
C VAL A 111 -4.97 2.70 -7.95
N THR A 112 -3.78 2.55 -8.50
CA THR A 112 -2.90 3.68 -8.85
C THR A 112 -3.20 4.14 -10.28
N ILE A 113 -3.47 5.43 -10.45
CA ILE A 113 -3.70 6.04 -11.76
C ILE A 113 -2.40 6.57 -12.35
N ARG A 114 -2.34 6.70 -13.68
CA ARG A 114 -1.23 7.34 -14.40
C ARG A 114 -0.80 8.63 -13.70
N GLY A 115 0.50 8.78 -13.47
CA GLY A 115 1.08 9.93 -12.78
C GLY A 115 1.56 9.61 -11.36
N VAL A 116 1.18 8.47 -10.79
CA VAL A 116 1.83 7.94 -9.58
C VAL A 116 3.23 7.39 -9.95
N PRO A 117 4.30 7.74 -9.22
CA PRO A 117 5.64 7.18 -9.42
C PRO A 117 5.66 5.64 -9.37
N LEU A 118 6.66 5.05 -10.02
CA LEU A 118 6.77 3.59 -10.18
C LEU A 118 7.86 2.98 -9.29
N ARG A 119 8.94 3.72 -9.05
CA ARG A 119 10.15 3.21 -8.40
C ARG A 119 10.77 4.25 -7.47
N ILE A 120 11.32 3.78 -6.37
CA ILE A 120 12.04 4.57 -5.37
C ILE A 120 13.54 4.37 -5.61
N SER A 121 14.29 5.47 -5.78
CA SER A 121 15.74 5.40 -5.93
C SER A 121 16.42 5.10 -4.60
N GLN A 122 17.54 4.38 -4.67
CA GLN A 122 18.41 4.15 -3.52
C GLN A 122 18.89 5.48 -2.93
N THR A 123 18.88 5.59 -1.61
CA THR A 123 19.52 6.67 -0.88
C THR A 123 21.03 6.57 -1.08
N PRO A 124 21.71 7.65 -1.51
CA PRO A 124 23.17 7.63 -1.69
C PRO A 124 23.86 7.18 -0.40
N PRO A 125 24.76 6.17 -0.45
CA PRO A 125 25.43 5.68 0.74
C PRO A 125 26.24 6.80 1.38
N LYS A 126 26.20 6.88 2.71
CA LYS A 126 27.09 7.78 3.45
C LYS A 126 28.55 7.36 3.15
N PRO A 127 29.48 8.31 2.97
CA PRO A 127 30.88 7.97 2.74
C PRO A 127 31.39 7.01 3.83
N ALA A 128 31.89 5.86 3.42
CA ALA A 128 32.45 4.89 4.36
C ALA A 128 33.66 5.51 5.08
N PRO A 129 33.83 5.25 6.39
CA PRO A 129 35.08 5.57 7.07
C PRO A 129 36.25 4.94 6.31
N GLN A 130 37.31 5.71 6.07
CA GLN A 130 38.52 5.16 5.43
C GLN A 130 39.04 3.99 6.28
N PRO A 131 39.35 2.83 5.66
CA PRO A 131 39.91 1.70 6.38
C PRO A 131 41.20 2.14 7.07
N LYS A 132 41.36 1.75 8.34
CA LYS A 132 42.60 1.99 9.06
C LYS A 132 43.74 1.23 8.35
N PRO A 133 44.97 1.79 8.30
CA PRO A 133 46.10 1.10 7.67
C PRO A 133 46.29 -0.30 8.29
N GLY A 134 46.23 -1.34 7.45
CA GLY A 134 46.44 -2.73 7.87
C GLY A 134 45.17 -3.57 8.11
N GLU A 135 43.96 -3.00 8.01
CA GLU A 135 42.72 -3.77 8.12
C GLU A 135 42.34 -4.38 6.76
N ALA A 136 42.14 -5.70 6.71
CA ALA A 136 41.66 -6.37 5.51
C ALA A 136 40.22 -5.91 5.18
N PRO A 137 39.86 -5.74 3.89
CA PRO A 137 38.50 -5.35 3.51
C PRO A 137 37.51 -6.40 4.03
N LYS A 138 36.55 -5.96 4.85
CA LYS A 138 35.46 -6.81 5.34
C LYS A 138 34.61 -7.26 4.14
N PRO A 139 34.09 -8.51 4.13
CA PRO A 139 33.10 -8.93 3.15
C PRO A 139 31.94 -7.93 3.15
N GLN A 140 31.70 -7.28 2.02
CA GLN A 140 30.58 -6.37 1.86
C GLN A 140 29.37 -7.20 1.45
N ASP A 141 28.30 -7.12 2.25
CA ASP A 141 27.00 -7.63 1.83
C ASP A 141 26.50 -6.76 0.66
N PRO A 142 26.26 -7.33 -0.53
CA PRO A 142 25.81 -6.57 -1.70
C PRO A 142 24.40 -5.96 -1.51
N LEU A 143 23.67 -6.35 -0.47
CA LEU A 143 22.36 -5.81 -0.13
C LEU A 143 22.39 -4.78 1.00
N ALA A 144 23.51 -4.65 1.73
CA ALA A 144 23.59 -3.75 2.87
C ALA A 144 23.36 -2.29 2.45
N GLY A 145 22.48 -1.59 3.17
CA GLY A 145 22.17 -0.19 2.93
C GLY A 145 21.37 0.06 1.64
N ARG A 146 20.78 -0.98 1.05
CA ARG A 146 19.87 -0.82 -0.09
C ARG A 146 18.44 -0.57 0.38
N ASP A 147 17.90 0.54 -0.08
CA ASP A 147 16.53 0.97 0.14
C ASP A 147 15.87 1.42 -1.17
N ASP A 148 16.38 0.99 -2.34
CA ASP A 148 15.63 1.08 -3.58
C ASP A 148 14.46 0.10 -3.57
N ALA A 149 13.30 0.53 -4.07
CA ALA A 149 12.08 -0.28 -4.02
C ALA A 149 11.12 0.04 -5.17
N SER A 150 10.19 -0.89 -5.43
CA SER A 150 9.03 -0.61 -6.26
C SER A 150 7.95 0.09 -5.44
N VAL A 151 7.32 1.12 -5.99
CA VAL A 151 6.29 1.91 -5.28
C VAL A 151 5.07 1.05 -4.94
N ASP A 152 4.69 0.10 -5.80
CA ASP A 152 3.57 -0.80 -5.55
C ASP A 152 3.80 -1.74 -4.34
N SER A 153 5.03 -2.20 -4.14
CA SER A 153 5.43 -3.06 -3.03
C SER A 153 5.37 -2.31 -1.70
N GLU A 154 5.85 -1.06 -1.69
CA GLU A 154 5.75 -0.17 -0.54
C GLU A 154 4.29 0.21 -0.25
N LEU A 155 3.50 0.49 -1.29
CA LEU A 155 2.05 0.71 -1.17
C LEU A 155 1.28 -0.53 -0.73
N SER A 156 1.80 -1.74 -0.91
CA SER A 156 1.16 -2.96 -0.41
C SER A 156 1.33 -3.11 1.11
N MET A 157 2.39 -2.52 1.67
CA MET A 157 2.77 -2.63 3.07
C MET A 157 2.61 -1.32 3.85
N PHE A 158 2.10 -0.26 3.21
CA PHE A 158 2.05 1.08 3.78
C PHE A 158 1.30 1.18 5.11
N GLY A 159 0.41 0.25 5.43
CA GLY A 159 -0.29 0.21 6.71
C GLY A 159 0.57 -0.20 7.91
N ILE A 160 1.74 -0.80 7.66
CA ILE A 160 2.67 -1.26 8.68
C ILE A 160 3.69 -0.16 9.01
N GLU A 161 3.93 0.09 10.30
CA GLU A 161 4.98 1.00 10.79
C GLU A 161 5.88 0.29 11.80
N GLY A 162 7.14 0.73 11.83
CA GLY A 162 8.16 0.16 12.74
C GLY A 162 8.95 -1.01 12.14
N LEU A 163 8.81 -1.28 10.83
CA LEU A 163 9.66 -2.27 10.16
C LEU A 163 11.13 -1.88 10.36
N PRO A 164 11.98 -2.80 10.84
CA PRO A 164 13.40 -2.51 10.94
C PRO A 164 13.96 -2.24 9.52
N PRO A 165 14.90 -1.30 9.38
CA PRO A 165 15.77 -1.24 8.21
C PRO A 165 16.26 -2.64 7.84
N ALA A 166 16.37 -2.94 6.54
CA ALA A 166 16.77 -4.26 6.03
C ALA A 166 18.07 -4.81 6.67
N ASP A 167 18.89 -3.93 7.25
CA ASP A 167 20.19 -4.22 7.82
C ASP A 167 20.20 -4.54 9.34
N LEU A 168 19.06 -4.51 10.04
CA LEU A 168 19.02 -4.84 11.48
C LEU A 168 18.59 -6.29 11.70
N PRO A 169 19.39 -7.10 12.44
CA PRO A 169 18.96 -8.45 12.82
C PRO A 169 17.67 -8.34 13.63
N ARG A 170 16.66 -9.14 13.25
CA ARG A 170 15.47 -9.31 14.09
C ARG A 170 15.94 -9.84 15.43
N ALA A 171 15.69 -9.10 16.50
CA ALA A 171 15.93 -9.60 17.85
C ALA A 171 15.09 -10.87 18.02
N THR A 172 15.76 -12.00 18.24
CA THR A 172 15.18 -13.29 18.60
C THR A 172 14.71 -13.30 20.03
#